data_AF-A0A3B8I9D4-F1
#
_entry.id   AF-A0A3B8I9D4-F1
#
_cell.length_a   1.000
_cell.length_b   1.000
_cell.length_c   1.000
_cell.angle_alpha   90.00
_cell.angle_beta   90.00
_cell.angle_gamma   90.00
#
_symmetry.space_group_name_H-M   'P 1'
#
loop_
_entity.id
_entity.type
_entity.pdbx_description
1 polymer ?
#
loop_
_entity_poly.entity_id
_entity_poly.type
_entity_poly.pdbx_seq_one_letter_code
_entity_poly.pdbx_strand_id
1 'polypeptide(L)'
;REELPAEAIDPKKYRGIWLGAQVPVVDALAIIRTARKYLSYLDYIDLSDWDREAPEYIHHQIFLGGATETARRKRLSSLTDQDFETLYTLQNQRQIHEFLRTFR
;
A
#
# COMPACT_ATOMS: atom_id res chain seq x y z
N ARG A 1 -22.34 25.17 4.79
CA ARG A 1 -21.63 23.92 4.41
C ARG A 1 -21.90 22.96 5.55
N GLU A 2 -22.69 21.93 5.34
CA GLU A 2 -22.80 20.84 6.32
C GLU A 2 -21.42 20.19 6.41
N GLU A 3 -20.75 20.37 7.55
CA GLU A 3 -19.61 19.55 7.90
C GLU A 3 -20.17 18.15 8.17
N LEU A 4 -19.85 17.21 7.28
CA LEU A 4 -20.11 15.80 7.52
C LEU A 4 -19.58 15.46 8.92
N PRO A 5 -20.34 14.74 9.77
CA PRO A 5 -19.87 14.38 11.09
C PRO A 5 -18.54 13.64 10.93
N ALA A 6 -17.52 14.10 11.64
CA ALA A 6 -16.24 13.42 11.74
C ALA A 6 -16.47 12.12 12.51
N GLU A 7 -17.04 11.11 11.85
CA GLU A 7 -16.82 9.73 12.26
C GLU A 7 -15.31 9.56 12.28
N ALA A 8 -14.74 9.52 13.50
CA ALA A 8 -13.32 9.28 13.67
C ALA A 8 -12.98 8.05 12.84
N ILE A 9 -12.14 8.23 11.81
CA ILE A 9 -11.71 7.13 10.95
C ILE A 9 -11.11 6.09 11.88
N ASP A 10 -11.78 4.94 12.04
CA ASP A 10 -11.23 3.83 12.80
C ASP A 10 -9.99 3.35 12.03
N PRO A 11 -8.77 3.60 12.53
CA PRO A 11 -7.56 3.28 11.79
C PRO A 11 -7.45 1.78 11.49
N LYS A 12 -8.12 0.95 12.30
CA LYS A 12 -8.12 -0.51 12.12
C LYS A 12 -8.88 -0.94 10.86
N LYS A 13 -9.81 -0.13 10.36
CA LYS A 13 -10.60 -0.43 9.15
C LYS A 13 -9.87 -0.10 7.86
N TYR A 14 -8.85 0.76 7.89
CA TYR A 14 -8.23 1.36 6.70
C TYR A 14 -6.70 1.26 6.74
N ARG A 15 -6.17 0.04 6.82
CA ARG A 15 -4.72 -0.23 6.97
C ARG A 15 -3.98 -0.52 5.66
N GLY A 16 -4.70 -0.56 4.54
CA GLY A 16 -4.14 -0.96 3.24
C GLY A 16 -3.48 0.18 2.47
N ILE A 17 -2.44 -0.17 1.74
CA ILE A 17 -1.84 0.62 0.66
C ILE A 17 -2.05 -0.17 -0.62
N TRP A 18 -2.65 0.45 -1.62
CA TRP A 18 -2.65 -0.10 -2.97
C TRP A 18 -1.52 0.56 -3.75
N LEU A 19 -0.65 -0.24 -4.36
CA LEU A 19 0.53 0.22 -5.08
C LEU A 19 0.46 -0.22 -6.53
N GLY A 20 0.43 0.73 -7.46
CA GLY A 20 0.57 0.47 -8.88
C GLY A 20 1.95 -0.11 -9.23
N ALA A 21 1.96 -1.15 -10.06
CA ALA A 21 3.17 -1.87 -10.47
C ALA A 21 4.06 -1.08 -11.45
N GLN A 22 3.60 0.07 -11.93
CA GLN A 22 4.35 0.98 -12.79
C GLN A 22 4.64 2.32 -12.12
N VAL A 23 4.37 2.45 -10.82
CA VAL A 23 4.84 3.61 -10.06
C VAL A 23 6.37 3.52 -9.94
N PRO A 24 7.13 4.58 -10.29
CA PRO A 24 8.57 4.58 -10.13
C PRO A 24 8.99 4.29 -8.69
N VAL A 25 10.02 3.47 -8.54
CA VAL A 25 10.55 3.01 -7.24
C VAL A 25 10.79 4.15 -6.26
N VAL A 26 11.49 5.20 -6.71
CA VAL A 26 11.85 6.35 -5.86
C VAL A 26 10.60 7.02 -5.31
N ASP A 27 9.58 7.20 -6.15
CA ASP A 27 8.32 7.84 -5.77
C ASP A 27 7.50 6.93 -4.84
N ALA A 28 7.39 5.65 -5.17
CA ALA A 28 6.68 4.66 -4.35
C ALA A 28 7.24 4.61 -2.93
N LEU A 29 8.56 4.47 -2.79
CA LEU A 29 9.21 4.41 -1.48
C LEU A 29 9.08 5.72 -0.71
N ALA A 30 9.22 6.87 -1.38
CA ALA A 30 9.05 8.18 -0.75
C ALA A 30 7.63 8.39 -0.21
N ILE A 31 6.62 8.03 -1.00
CA ILE A 31 5.20 8.13 -0.63
C ILE A 31 4.90 7.19 0.54
N ILE A 32 5.30 5.92 0.46
CA ILE A 32 5.05 4.93 1.52
C ILE A 32 5.72 5.37 2.82
N ARG A 33 6.98 5.80 2.77
CA ARG A 33 7.73 6.28 3.94
C ARG A 33 7.06 7.49 4.58
N THR A 34 6.65 8.46 3.75
CA THR A 34 5.95 9.66 4.23
C THR A 34 4.59 9.31 4.81
N ALA A 35 3.82 8.45 4.16
CA ALA A 35 2.51 8.00 4.63
C ALA A 35 2.64 7.33 6.01
N ARG A 36 3.56 6.38 6.18
CA ARG A 36 3.75 5.68 7.47
C ARG A 36 4.23 6.58 8.60
N LYS A 37 4.97 7.65 8.29
CA LYS A 37 5.36 8.65 9.30
C LYS A 37 4.14 9.29 9.98
N TYR A 38 3.05 9.49 9.25
CA TYR A 38 1.83 10.10 9.78
C TYR A 38 0.72 9.10 10.08
N LEU A 39 0.71 7.97 9.38
CA LEU A 39 -0.30 6.91 9.42
C LEU A 39 0.40 5.57 9.69
N SER A 40 0.98 5.43 10.89
CA SER A 40 1.81 4.27 11.26
C SER A 40 1.07 2.92 11.20
N TYR A 41 -0.26 2.96 11.23
CA TYR A 41 -1.16 1.81 11.12
C TYR A 41 -1.30 1.26 9.69
N LEU A 42 -0.73 1.92 8.68
CA LEU A 42 -0.67 1.38 7.31
C LEU A 42 0.39 0.28 7.25
N ASP A 43 -0.06 -0.95 7.09
CA ASP A 43 0.79 -2.14 7.19
C ASP A 43 0.43 -3.29 6.24
N TYR A 44 -0.59 -3.12 5.39
CA TYR A 44 -0.81 -4.03 4.26
C TYR A 44 -0.44 -3.32 2.95
N ILE A 45 0.29 -4.00 2.07
CA ILE A 45 0.56 -3.50 0.71
C ILE A 45 0.03 -4.48 -0.32
N ASP A 46 -0.85 -3.98 -1.18
CA ASP A 46 -1.43 -4.69 -2.31
C ASP A 46 -0.84 -4.14 -3.61
N LEU A 47 0.11 -4.87 -4.18
CA LEU A 47 0.70 -4.55 -5.47
C LEU A 47 -0.29 -4.80 -6.63
N SER A 48 -0.44 -3.88 -7.56
CA SER A 48 -1.31 -4.13 -8.70
C SER A 48 -0.78 -5.32 -9.52
N ASP A 49 -1.66 -6.27 -9.85
CA ASP A 49 -1.33 -7.36 -10.77
C ASP A 49 -2.00 -7.08 -12.12
N TRP A 50 -1.31 -7.47 -13.21
CA TRP A 50 -1.81 -7.35 -14.59
C TRP A 50 -2.97 -8.29 -14.91
N ASP A 51 -3.28 -9.21 -13.99
CA ASP A 51 -4.22 -10.32 -14.22
C ASP A 51 -5.70 -9.94 -13.98
N ARG A 52 -5.98 -8.65 -13.79
CA ARG A 52 -7.33 -8.12 -13.72
C ARG A 52 -7.50 -7.10 -14.83
N GLU A 53 -8.64 -7.15 -15.51
CA GLU A 53 -9.08 -6.16 -16.51
C GLU A 53 -9.25 -4.76 -15.88
N ALA A 54 -8.15 -4.16 -15.44
CA ALA A 54 -8.09 -2.81 -14.93
C ALA A 54 -7.57 -1.90 -16.03
N PRO A 55 -8.08 -0.66 -16.14
CA PRO A 55 -7.48 0.33 -17.02
C PRO A 55 -6.01 0.56 -16.70
N GLU A 56 -5.18 0.68 -17.74
CA GLU A 56 -3.71 0.81 -17.60
C GLU A 56 -3.29 1.91 -16.61
N TYR A 57 -4.00 3.05 -16.63
CA TYR A 57 -3.69 4.20 -15.78
C TYR A 57 -3.69 3.86 -14.28
N ILE A 58 -4.44 2.85 -13.85
CA ILE A 58 -4.49 2.45 -12.44
C ILE A 58 -3.11 1.98 -11.99
N HIS A 59 -2.33 1.28 -12.83
CA HIS A 59 -1.00 0.76 -12.49
C HIS A 59 0.05 1.84 -12.21
N HIS A 60 -0.26 3.12 -12.46
CA HIS A 60 0.57 4.28 -12.14
C HIS A 60 0.13 5.03 -10.87
N GLN A 61 -0.82 4.50 -10.10
CA GLN A 61 -1.40 5.19 -8.94
C GLN A 61 -0.97 4.57 -7.61
N ILE A 62 -1.13 5.34 -6.53
CA ILE A 62 -1.03 4.86 -5.16
C ILE A 62 -2.28 5.30 -4.40
N PHE A 63 -2.91 4.38 -3.69
CA PHE A 63 -4.00 4.69 -2.76
C PHE A 63 -3.59 4.32 -1.34
N LEU A 64 -3.84 5.24 -0.41
CA LEU A 64 -3.57 5.06 1.02
C LEU A 64 -4.90 4.91 1.77
N GLY A 65 -4.94 4.05 2.79
CA GLY A 65 -6.14 3.84 3.57
C GLY A 65 -7.14 2.87 2.93
N GLY A 66 -6.66 1.89 2.15
CA GLY A 66 -7.48 0.80 1.65
C GLY A 66 -8.09 -0.03 2.79
N ALA A 67 -9.28 -0.58 2.55
CA ALA A 67 -10.00 -1.37 3.55
C ALA A 67 -9.18 -2.59 4.00
N THR A 68 -8.98 -2.73 5.32
CA THR A 68 -8.29 -3.89 5.94
C THR A 68 -8.97 -5.21 5.57
N GLU A 69 -10.30 -5.20 5.41
CA GLU A 69 -11.06 -6.38 4.99
C GLU A 69 -10.68 -6.82 3.57
N THR A 70 -10.41 -5.88 2.66
CA THR A 70 -9.93 -6.22 1.31
C THR A 70 -8.57 -6.91 1.38
N ALA A 71 -7.65 -6.42 2.21
CA ALA A 71 -6.34 -7.04 2.40
C ALA A 71 -6.47 -8.47 2.94
N ARG A 72 -7.34 -8.69 3.93
CA ARG A 72 -7.62 -10.03 4.49
C ARG A 72 -8.23 -10.99 3.47
N ARG A 73 -9.22 -10.56 2.69
CA ARG A 73 -9.81 -11.39 1.62
C ARG A 73 -8.77 -11.79 0.56
N LYS A 74 -7.80 -10.91 0.30
CA LYS A 74 -6.64 -11.17 -0.57
C LYS A 74 -5.52 -11.95 0.12
N ARG A 75 -5.70 -12.34 1.38
CA ARG A 75 -4.73 -13.08 2.21
C ARG A 75 -3.39 -12.36 2.36
N LEU A 76 -3.39 -11.04 2.27
CA LEU A 76 -2.19 -10.26 2.50
C LEU A 76 -1.73 -10.40 3.95
N SER A 77 -0.43 -10.55 4.14
CA SER A 77 0.21 -10.48 5.45
C SER A 77 0.53 -9.03 5.81
N SER A 78 0.43 -8.70 7.08
CA SER A 78 0.83 -7.38 7.58
C SER A 78 2.35 -7.31 7.59
N LEU A 79 2.90 -6.22 7.05
CA LEU A 79 4.32 -5.90 7.14
C LEU A 79 4.62 -5.36 8.55
N THR A 80 5.75 -5.78 9.11
CA THR A 80 6.32 -5.24 10.35
C THR A 80 7.18 -4.02 10.06
N ASP A 81 7.58 -3.27 11.09
CA ASP A 81 8.50 -2.15 10.91
C ASP A 81 9.83 -2.59 10.26
N GLN A 82 10.35 -3.77 10.61
CA GLN A 82 11.56 -4.32 10.01
C GLN A 82 11.38 -4.64 8.52
N ASP A 83 10.18 -5.08 8.11
CA ASP A 83 9.86 -5.31 6.70
C ASP A 83 9.86 -4.00 5.92
N PHE A 84 9.37 -2.92 6.53
CA PHE A 84 9.43 -1.58 5.92
C PHE A 84 10.85 -1.04 5.83
N GLU A 85 11.67 -1.20 6.86
CA GLU A 85 13.08 -0.85 6.80
C GLU A 85 13.79 -1.61 5.67
N THR A 86 13.45 -2.89 5.48
CA THR A 86 13.96 -3.69 4.35
C THR A 86 13.46 -3.14 3.02
N LEU A 87 12.16 -2.90 2.87
CA LEU A 87 11.53 -2.33 1.67
C LEU A 87 12.20 -1.02 1.24
N TYR A 88 12.54 -0.17 2.20
CA TYR A 88 13.18 1.13 2.00
C TYR A 88 14.61 1.08 1.47
N THR A 89 15.27 -0.08 1.54
CA THR A 89 16.62 -0.28 0.99
C THR A 89 16.62 -0.76 -0.45
N LEU A 90 15.47 -1.22 -0.98
CA LEU A 90 15.35 -1.76 -2.33
C LEU A 90 15.52 -0.66 -3.39
N GLN A 91 16.20 -0.98 -4.49
CA GLN A 91 16.65 0.04 -5.45
C GLN A 91 15.92 -0.04 -6.79
N ASN A 92 15.27 -1.16 -7.11
CA ASN A 92 14.63 -1.36 -8.40
C ASN A 92 13.25 -2.04 -8.30
N GLN A 93 12.48 -1.89 -9.38
CA GLN A 93 11.08 -2.32 -9.45
C GLN A 93 10.93 -3.81 -9.18
N ARG A 94 11.84 -4.62 -9.75
CA ARG A 94 11.83 -6.06 -9.60
C ARG A 94 11.99 -6.47 -8.15
N GLN A 95 12.96 -5.90 -7.44
CA GLN A 95 13.19 -6.18 -6.02
C GLN A 95 11.95 -5.87 -5.18
N ILE A 96 11.32 -4.70 -5.40
CA ILE A 96 10.10 -4.32 -4.68
C ILE A 96 8.97 -5.31 -4.98
N HIS A 97 8.75 -5.65 -6.24
CA HIS A 97 7.69 -6.57 -6.63
C HIS A 97 7.90 -7.98 -6.05
N GLU A 98 9.13 -8.49 -6.11
CA GLU A 98 9.47 -9.79 -5.52
C GLU A 98 9.29 -9.78 -4.00
N PHE A 99 9.76 -8.73 -3.32
CA PHE A 99 9.57 -8.56 -1.88
C PHE A 99 8.10 -8.51 -1.49
N LEU A 100 7.29 -7.66 -2.13
CA LEU A 100 5.87 -7.51 -1.77
C LEU A 100 5.05 -8.78 -2.06
N ARG A 101 5.49 -9.61 -3.00
CA ARG A 101 4.85 -10.91 -3.27
C ARG A 101 5.09 -11.96 -2.19
N THR A 102 6.07 -11.80 -1.31
CA THR A 102 6.25 -12.73 -0.16
C THR A 102 5.18 -12.54 0.92
N PHE A 103 4.38 -11.47 0.83
CA PHE A 103 3.29 -11.15 1.75
C PHE A 103 1.91 -11.52 1.17
N ARG A 104 1.86 -12.42 0.19
CA ARG A 104 0.65 -12.86 -0.54
C ARG A 104 0.40 -14.35 -0.43
#